data_AF-A0AAD2H452-F1
#
_entry.id   AF-A0AAD2H452-F1
#
_cell.length_a   1.000
_cell.length_b   1.000
_cell.length_c   1.000
_cell.angle_alpha   90.00
_cell.angle_beta   90.00
_cell.angle_gamma   90.00
#
_symmetry.space_group_name_H-M   'P 1'
#
loop_
_entity.id
_entity.type
_entity.pdbx_description
1 polymer ?
#
loop_
_entity_poly.entity_id
_entity_poly.type
_entity_poly.pdbx_seq_one_letter_code
_entity_poly.pdbx_strand_id
1 'polypeptide(L)'
;ISQERAMSELIELWRYKLWTDHGIEWDQLTHAYAEGRRLSGILCTHRISDIRMDSTTERNFQLLQHLCGEDAFPNISVVTTMWDEVGLELAESRESELAEDACFFKQVLDGGATMQRHQSINDLESARAIVDELAVNIPYALKVQIELVDEQKKLVETSVGQELERELSEQLAKHRVESSGLRKEMKQAFRQQDDETRLELEMESHKLQEEMGRLRLTQTLHFVRKLSARR
;
A
#
# COMPACT_ATOMS: atom_id res chain seq x y z
N ILE A 1 19.17 29.15 -10.26
CA ILE A 1 19.24 27.78 -9.68
C ILE A 1 17.84 27.22 -9.87
N SER A 2 17.67 26.46 -10.95
CA SER A 2 16.38 26.23 -11.61
C SER A 2 15.43 25.34 -10.82
N GLN A 3 14.12 25.56 -10.98
CA GLN A 3 13.03 24.75 -10.46
C GLN A 3 13.21 23.24 -10.74
N GLU A 4 13.92 22.86 -11.81
CA GLU A 4 14.31 21.47 -12.09
C GLU A 4 15.17 20.83 -10.99
N ARG A 5 16.06 21.60 -10.35
CA ARG A 5 16.92 21.09 -9.27
C ARG A 5 16.11 20.86 -7.98
N ALA A 6 15.17 21.76 -7.68
CA ALA A 6 14.24 21.60 -6.56
C ALA A 6 13.26 20.44 -6.79
N MET A 7 12.77 20.25 -8.02
CA MET A 7 11.86 19.16 -8.37
C MET A 7 12.57 17.80 -8.41
N SER A 8 13.81 17.74 -8.91
CA SER A 8 14.62 16.53 -8.88
C SER A 8 15.07 16.17 -7.46
N GLU A 9 15.36 17.16 -6.60
CA GLU A 9 15.61 16.94 -5.17
C GLU A 9 14.34 16.47 -4.44
N LEU A 10 13.16 16.98 -4.80
CA LEU A 10 11.87 16.51 -4.26
C LEU A 10 11.54 15.09 -4.72
N ILE A 11 11.80 14.73 -5.97
CA ILE A 11 11.59 13.37 -6.51
C ILE A 11 12.57 12.38 -5.87
N GLU A 12 13.84 12.75 -5.67
CA GLU A 12 14.82 11.92 -4.95
C GLU A 12 14.51 11.81 -3.46
N LEU A 13 14.05 12.90 -2.82
CA LEU A 13 13.55 12.88 -1.44
C LEU A 13 12.34 11.95 -1.32
N TRP A 14 11.39 12.01 -2.26
CA TRP A 14 10.22 11.12 -2.29
C TRP A 14 10.61 9.66 -2.53
N ARG A 15 11.57 9.39 -3.42
CA ARG A 15 12.05 8.05 -3.75
C ARG A 15 12.81 7.40 -2.57
N TYR A 16 13.58 8.18 -1.81
CA TYR A 16 14.32 7.66 -0.65
C TYR A 16 13.42 7.46 0.58
N LYS A 17 12.44 8.34 0.81
CA LYS A 17 11.56 8.31 2.00
C LYS A 17 10.51 7.19 1.98
N LEU A 18 10.01 6.80 0.80
CA LEU A 18 9.02 5.73 0.64
C LEU A 18 9.61 4.31 0.77
N TRP A 19 10.89 4.11 0.43
CA TRP A 19 11.53 2.79 0.40
C TRP A 19 12.48 2.51 1.58
N THR A 20 12.76 3.50 2.42
CA THR A 20 13.54 3.30 3.65
C THR A 20 12.76 3.71 4.90
N ASP A 21 12.09 2.73 5.50
CA ASP A 21 11.71 2.70 6.92
C ASP A 21 10.69 3.74 7.43
N HIS A 22 10.13 4.61 6.57
CA HIS A 22 9.19 5.67 6.97
C HIS A 22 7.88 5.57 6.18
N GLY A 23 6.96 4.74 6.69
CA GLY A 23 5.55 4.86 6.33
C GLY A 23 5.05 6.29 6.56
N ILE A 24 3.97 6.68 5.88
CA ILE A 24 3.28 8.00 5.98
C ILE A 24 3.59 8.67 7.32
N GLU A 25 4.29 9.80 7.29
CA GLU A 25 4.57 10.59 8.50
C GLU A 25 3.23 11.19 8.98
N TRP A 26 2.48 10.40 9.75
CA TRP A 26 1.14 10.73 10.27
C TRP A 26 1.13 12.09 10.95
N ASP A 27 2.22 12.44 11.63
CA ASP A 27 2.42 13.71 12.30
C ASP A 27 2.42 14.88 11.31
N GLN A 28 3.02 14.74 10.13
CA GLN A 28 2.95 15.79 9.10
C GLN A 28 1.56 15.90 8.49
N LEU A 29 0.92 14.76 8.22
CA LEU A 29 -0.43 14.72 7.66
C LEU A 29 -1.46 15.34 8.62
N THR A 30 -1.33 15.07 9.92
CA THR A 30 -2.19 15.64 10.97
C THR A 30 -1.84 17.08 11.29
N HIS A 31 -0.56 17.44 11.35
CA HIS A 31 -0.14 18.82 11.59
C HIS A 31 -0.59 19.74 10.46
N ALA A 32 -0.40 19.35 9.19
CA ALA A 32 -0.90 20.12 8.06
C ALA A 32 -2.41 20.31 8.12
N TYR A 33 -3.15 19.25 8.48
CA TYR A 33 -4.60 19.32 8.67
C TYR A 33 -5.03 20.28 9.78
N ALA A 34 -4.35 20.21 10.93
CA ALA A 34 -4.60 21.07 12.09
C ALA A 34 -4.32 22.56 11.77
N GLU A 35 -3.39 22.84 10.86
CA GLU A 35 -3.11 24.17 10.32
C GLU A 35 -4.10 24.61 9.22
N GLY A 36 -5.15 23.83 8.96
CA GLY A 36 -6.16 24.15 7.95
C GLY A 36 -5.77 23.78 6.53
N ARG A 37 -4.62 23.13 6.30
CA ARG A 37 -4.24 22.63 4.98
C ARG A 37 -5.05 21.37 4.66
N ARG A 38 -5.52 21.26 3.42
CA ARG A 38 -6.29 20.15 2.88
C ARG A 38 -5.62 19.68 1.58
N LEU A 39 -5.88 18.45 1.17
CA LEU A 39 -5.21 17.87 0.00
C LEU A 39 -6.07 18.03 -1.25
N SER A 40 -5.52 18.65 -2.28
CA SER A 40 -6.19 18.77 -3.59
C SER A 40 -6.16 17.45 -4.36
N GLY A 41 -5.18 16.58 -4.12
CA GLY A 41 -5.06 15.33 -4.87
C GLY A 41 -4.23 14.26 -4.19
N ILE A 42 -4.50 13.01 -4.56
CA ILE A 42 -3.75 11.81 -4.22
C ILE A 42 -3.40 11.10 -5.52
N LEU A 43 -2.12 10.84 -5.71
CA LEU A 43 -1.62 10.11 -6.87
C LEU A 43 -1.38 8.65 -6.50
N CYS A 44 -2.09 7.73 -7.15
CA CYS A 44 -1.91 6.29 -6.97
C CYS A 44 -1.30 5.69 -8.23
N THR A 45 0.00 5.40 -8.22
CA THR A 45 0.70 4.88 -9.40
C THR A 45 0.72 3.35 -9.43
N HIS A 46 0.50 2.75 -10.59
CA HIS A 46 0.64 1.31 -10.81
C HIS A 46 1.40 1.03 -12.11
N ARG A 47 2.25 0.00 -12.15
CA ARG A 47 2.96 -0.39 -13.37
C ARG A 47 2.10 -1.34 -14.18
N ILE A 48 1.81 -1.02 -15.43
CA ILE A 48 1.03 -1.91 -16.31
C ILE A 48 1.82 -3.16 -16.71
N SER A 49 3.15 -3.10 -16.58
CA SER A 49 4.08 -4.21 -16.82
C SER A 49 3.93 -5.35 -15.82
N ASP A 50 3.43 -5.06 -14.60
CA ASP A 50 3.36 -6.05 -13.53
C ASP A 50 2.33 -7.13 -13.88
N ILE A 51 2.75 -8.39 -13.80
CA ILE A 51 1.98 -9.54 -14.30
C ILE A 51 0.77 -9.84 -13.40
N ARG A 52 0.79 -9.37 -12.15
CA ARG A 52 -0.27 -9.52 -11.15
C ARG A 52 -0.24 -8.33 -10.21
N MET A 53 -1.41 -7.81 -9.83
CA MET A 53 -1.53 -7.21 -8.50
C MET A 53 -1.24 -8.34 -7.50
N ASP A 54 -0.11 -8.25 -6.80
CA ASP A 54 0.15 -9.16 -5.72
C ASP A 54 -0.83 -8.87 -4.57
N SER A 55 -1.09 -9.86 -3.72
CA SER A 55 -2.01 -9.67 -2.60
C SER A 55 -1.56 -8.54 -1.65
N THR A 56 -0.29 -8.13 -1.70
CA THR A 56 0.23 -6.99 -0.94
C THR A 56 -0.25 -5.65 -1.53
N THR A 57 -0.22 -5.50 -2.84
CA THR A 57 -0.69 -4.30 -3.56
C THR A 57 -2.19 -4.11 -3.38
N GLU A 58 -2.96 -5.20 -3.48
CA GLU A 58 -4.40 -5.20 -3.19
C GLU A 58 -4.68 -4.68 -1.76
N ARG A 59 -3.98 -5.22 -0.76
CA ARG A 59 -4.15 -4.78 0.65
C ARG A 59 -3.71 -3.35 0.87
N ASN A 60 -2.59 -2.93 0.30
CA ASN A 60 -2.13 -1.54 0.37
C ASN A 60 -3.16 -0.59 -0.25
N PHE A 61 -3.82 -1.01 -1.32
CA PHE A 61 -4.86 -0.23 -1.97
C PHE A 61 -6.14 -0.15 -1.10
N GLN A 62 -6.57 -1.26 -0.50
CA GLN A 62 -7.67 -1.27 0.47
C GLN A 62 -7.37 -0.35 1.66
N LEU A 63 -6.15 -0.34 2.16
CA LEU A 63 -5.71 0.59 3.21
C LEU A 63 -5.77 2.05 2.76
N LEU A 64 -5.38 2.35 1.52
CA LEU A 64 -5.49 3.69 0.94
C LEU A 64 -6.96 4.16 0.92
N GLN A 65 -7.89 3.29 0.53
CA GLN A 65 -9.32 3.62 0.52
C GLN A 65 -9.83 3.99 1.93
N HIS A 66 -9.45 3.21 2.95
CA HIS A 66 -9.82 3.49 4.35
C HIS A 66 -9.20 4.81 4.85
N LEU A 67 -8.00 5.15 4.36
CA LEU A 67 -7.28 6.37 4.71
C LEU A 67 -7.98 7.60 4.16
N CYS A 68 -8.36 7.54 2.88
CA CYS A 68 -9.00 8.63 2.17
C CYS A 68 -10.45 8.83 2.62
N GLY A 69 -11.20 7.73 2.72
CA GLY A 69 -12.67 7.77 2.79
C GLY A 69 -13.28 8.05 1.42
N GLU A 70 -14.51 7.57 1.21
CA GLU A 70 -15.20 7.65 -0.08
C GLU A 70 -15.38 9.09 -0.58
N ASP A 71 -15.61 10.03 0.33
CA ASP A 71 -15.76 11.44 -0.03
C ASP A 71 -14.50 12.06 -0.68
N ALA A 72 -13.33 11.48 -0.44
CA ALA A 72 -12.07 11.93 -1.01
C ALA A 72 -11.71 11.22 -2.33
N PHE A 73 -12.51 10.25 -2.78
CA PHE A 73 -12.25 9.50 -4.03
C PHE A 73 -12.17 10.40 -5.27
N PRO A 74 -12.99 11.46 -5.43
CA PRO A 74 -12.84 12.40 -6.55
C PRO A 74 -11.47 13.09 -6.64
N ASN A 75 -10.70 13.10 -5.54
CA ASN A 75 -9.36 13.68 -5.50
C ASN A 75 -8.27 12.61 -5.74
N ILE A 76 -8.62 11.37 -6.06
CA ILE A 76 -7.68 10.30 -6.39
C ILE A 76 -7.50 10.25 -7.92
N SER A 77 -6.26 10.29 -8.38
CA SER A 77 -5.89 9.93 -9.76
C SER A 77 -5.04 8.66 -9.75
N VAL A 78 -5.55 7.61 -10.39
CA VAL A 78 -4.84 6.36 -10.63
C VAL A 78 -4.01 6.51 -11.90
N VAL A 79 -2.70 6.39 -11.79
CA VAL A 79 -1.78 6.57 -12.92
C VAL A 79 -1.11 5.26 -13.28
N THR A 80 -1.41 4.74 -14.46
CA THR A 80 -0.72 3.57 -15.01
C THR A 80 0.56 3.98 -15.71
N THR A 81 1.67 3.32 -15.37
CA THR A 81 3.03 3.64 -15.84
C THR A 81 3.68 2.47 -16.58
N MET A 82 4.83 2.71 -17.22
CA MET A 82 5.66 1.70 -17.89
C MET A 82 4.94 0.95 -19.02
N TRP A 83 4.18 1.71 -19.80
CA TRP A 83 3.46 1.23 -20.98
C TRP A 83 4.40 0.77 -22.10
N ASP A 84 5.65 1.22 -22.08
CA ASP A 84 6.71 0.87 -23.03
C ASP A 84 7.37 -0.49 -22.75
N GLU A 85 7.07 -1.15 -21.62
CA GLU A 85 7.67 -2.44 -21.25
C GLU A 85 6.88 -3.67 -21.75
N VAL A 86 5.63 -3.50 -22.19
CA VAL A 86 4.75 -4.58 -22.65
C VAL A 86 4.04 -4.21 -23.95
N GLY A 87 3.54 -5.21 -24.68
CA GLY A 87 2.77 -4.96 -25.91
C GLY A 87 1.45 -4.22 -25.60
N LEU A 88 1.06 -3.28 -26.46
CA LEU A 88 -0.11 -2.42 -26.26
C LEU A 88 -1.40 -3.21 -25.95
N GLU A 89 -1.67 -4.27 -26.71
CA GLU A 89 -2.86 -5.11 -26.51
C GLU A 89 -2.90 -5.75 -25.11
N LEU A 90 -1.74 -6.21 -24.61
CA LEU A 90 -1.64 -6.75 -23.26
C LEU A 90 -1.80 -5.65 -22.21
N ALA A 91 -1.24 -4.46 -22.44
CA ALA A 91 -1.36 -3.32 -21.54
C ALA A 91 -2.81 -2.84 -21.41
N GLU A 92 -3.55 -2.74 -22.52
CA GLU A 92 -4.95 -2.32 -22.53
C GLU A 92 -5.86 -3.35 -21.86
N SER A 93 -5.59 -4.65 -22.07
CA SER A 93 -6.28 -5.73 -21.37
C SER A 93 -6.09 -5.64 -19.86
N ARG A 94 -4.86 -5.42 -19.39
CA ARG A 94 -4.55 -5.24 -17.97
C ARG A 94 -5.16 -3.97 -17.39
N GLU A 95 -5.18 -2.89 -18.15
CA GLU A 95 -5.79 -1.64 -17.70
C GLU A 95 -7.30 -1.83 -17.47
N SER A 96 -7.96 -2.55 -18.39
CA SER A 96 -9.38 -2.89 -18.27
C SER A 96 -9.63 -3.75 -17.03
N GLU A 97 -8.80 -4.77 -16.80
CA GLU A 97 -8.86 -5.60 -15.58
C GLU A 97 -8.70 -4.75 -14.31
N LEU A 98 -7.71 -3.86 -14.28
CA LEU A 98 -7.46 -2.94 -13.16
C LEU A 98 -8.65 -1.98 -12.89
N ALA A 99 -9.36 -1.57 -13.93
CA ALA A 99 -10.51 -0.68 -13.82
C ALA A 99 -11.81 -1.41 -13.45
N GLU A 100 -11.97 -2.67 -13.85
CA GLU A 100 -13.21 -3.45 -13.69
C GLU A 100 -13.22 -4.37 -12.48
N ASP A 101 -12.06 -4.75 -11.93
CA ASP A 101 -12.00 -5.63 -10.77
C ASP A 101 -12.26 -4.84 -9.47
N ALA A 102 -13.20 -5.35 -8.67
CA ALA A 102 -13.55 -4.82 -7.35
C ALA A 102 -12.40 -4.90 -6.34
N CYS A 103 -11.47 -5.84 -6.51
CA CYS A 103 -10.25 -5.93 -5.72
C CYS A 103 -9.20 -4.88 -6.12
N PHE A 104 -9.35 -4.25 -7.29
CA PHE A 104 -8.43 -3.24 -7.82
C PHE A 104 -9.06 -1.84 -7.74
N PHE A 105 -9.03 -1.05 -8.82
CA PHE A 105 -9.40 0.36 -8.78
C PHE A 105 -10.89 0.61 -8.96
N LYS A 106 -11.69 -0.40 -9.27
CA LYS A 106 -13.12 -0.23 -9.56
C LYS A 106 -13.85 0.60 -8.50
N GLN A 107 -13.64 0.30 -7.22
CA GLN A 107 -14.35 0.99 -6.14
C GLN A 107 -14.03 2.50 -6.08
N VAL A 108 -12.78 2.91 -6.30
CA VAL A 108 -12.45 4.35 -6.30
C VAL A 108 -12.91 5.03 -7.57
N LEU A 109 -12.83 4.33 -8.71
CA LEU A 109 -13.29 4.84 -10.01
C LEU A 109 -14.81 5.04 -10.02
N ASP A 110 -15.57 4.08 -9.48
CA ASP A 110 -17.02 4.19 -9.29
C ASP A 110 -17.39 5.37 -8.36
N GLY A 111 -16.49 5.73 -7.43
CA GLY A 111 -16.63 6.88 -6.53
C GLY A 111 -16.09 8.21 -7.06
N GLY A 112 -15.69 8.27 -8.34
CA GLY A 112 -15.32 9.52 -9.02
C GLY A 112 -13.82 9.78 -9.15
N ALA A 113 -12.96 8.84 -8.76
CA ALA A 113 -11.54 8.91 -9.08
C ALA A 113 -11.31 8.86 -10.60
N THR A 114 -10.18 9.39 -11.06
CA THR A 114 -9.77 9.33 -12.47
C THR A 114 -8.70 8.27 -12.69
N MET A 115 -8.60 7.77 -13.93
CA MET A 115 -7.54 6.86 -14.36
C MET A 115 -6.81 7.47 -15.56
N GLN A 116 -5.48 7.55 -15.49
CA GLN A 116 -4.64 8.23 -16.48
C GLN A 116 -3.44 7.37 -16.86
N ARG A 117 -3.00 7.47 -18.11
CA ARG A 117 -1.82 6.76 -18.62
C ARG A 117 -0.62 7.68 -18.63
N HIS A 118 0.48 7.26 -18.00
CA HIS A 118 1.78 7.90 -18.10
C HIS A 118 2.74 6.99 -18.87
N GLN A 119 2.97 7.32 -20.14
CA GLN A 119 3.41 6.34 -21.13
C GLN A 119 4.89 5.98 -21.02
N SER A 120 5.76 6.94 -20.66
CA SER A 120 7.19 6.70 -20.50
C SER A 120 7.78 7.63 -19.44
N ILE A 121 8.85 7.17 -18.77
CA ILE A 121 9.56 7.93 -17.72
C ILE A 121 10.10 9.29 -18.19
N ASN A 122 10.28 9.47 -19.50
CA ASN A 122 10.79 10.71 -20.08
C ASN A 122 9.67 11.69 -20.50
N ASP A 123 8.39 11.35 -20.28
CA ASP A 123 7.25 12.16 -20.68
C ASP A 123 6.87 13.18 -19.57
N LEU A 124 7.68 14.23 -19.46
CA LEU A 124 7.46 15.29 -18.47
C LEU A 124 6.14 16.05 -18.70
N GLU A 125 5.66 16.11 -19.94
CA GLU A 125 4.40 16.80 -20.28
C GLU A 125 3.19 16.06 -19.71
N SER A 126 3.14 14.73 -19.89
CA SER A 126 2.14 13.87 -19.25
C SER A 126 2.17 13.99 -17.73
N ALA A 127 3.36 13.91 -17.12
CA ALA A 127 3.50 14.00 -15.66
C ALA A 127 3.00 15.35 -15.11
N ARG A 128 3.28 16.45 -15.81
CA ARG A 128 2.79 17.79 -15.44
C ARG A 128 1.28 17.91 -15.59
N ALA A 129 0.72 17.43 -16.70
CA ALA A 129 -0.72 17.50 -16.95
C ALA A 129 -1.52 16.79 -15.84
N ILE A 130 -1.05 15.62 -15.41
CA ILE A 130 -1.66 14.85 -14.30
C ILE A 130 -1.64 15.65 -12.99
N VAL A 131 -0.51 16.29 -12.66
CA VAL A 131 -0.38 17.09 -11.43
C VAL A 131 -1.22 18.37 -11.51
N ASP A 132 -1.27 19.03 -12.66
CA ASP A 132 -2.04 20.25 -12.87
C ASP A 132 -3.55 19.99 -12.74
N GLU A 133 -4.03 18.83 -13.21
CA GLU A 133 -5.42 18.39 -13.03
C GLU A 133 -5.76 18.18 -11.55
N LEU A 134 -4.88 17.52 -10.79
CA LEU A 134 -5.07 17.35 -9.35
C LEU A 134 -4.96 18.67 -8.56
N ALA A 135 -4.17 19.63 -9.04
CA ALA A 135 -3.93 20.89 -8.33
C ALA A 135 -5.16 21.81 -8.31
N VAL A 136 -6.06 21.69 -9.30
CA VAL A 136 -7.28 22.52 -9.41
C VAL A 136 -8.49 21.93 -8.68
N ASN A 137 -8.39 20.69 -8.19
CA ASN A 137 -9.44 20.03 -7.44
C ASN A 137 -9.76 20.77 -6.13
N ILE A 138 -11.01 20.67 -5.69
CA ILE A 138 -11.45 21.20 -4.40
C ILE A 138 -10.73 20.39 -3.30
N PRO A 139 -9.94 21.04 -2.42
CA PRO A 139 -9.21 20.30 -1.40
C PRO A 139 -10.14 19.56 -0.43
N TYR A 140 -9.85 18.28 -0.19
CA TYR A 140 -10.63 17.45 0.72
C TYR A 140 -9.81 17.03 1.96
N ALA A 141 -10.53 16.76 3.04
CA ALA A 141 -10.00 16.22 4.28
C ALA A 141 -9.99 14.70 4.19
N LEU A 142 -8.84 14.04 4.36
CA LEU A 142 -8.84 12.58 4.40
C LEU A 142 -9.54 12.10 5.66
N LYS A 143 -10.27 10.99 5.58
CA LYS A 143 -10.98 10.39 6.73
C LYS A 143 -10.09 10.25 7.94
N VAL A 144 -8.86 9.77 7.75
CA VAL A 144 -7.90 9.60 8.84
C VAL A 144 -7.48 10.93 9.51
N GLN A 145 -7.46 12.03 8.76
CA GLN A 145 -7.14 13.36 9.32
C GLN A 145 -8.27 13.84 10.23
N ILE A 146 -9.51 13.65 9.81
CA ILE A 146 -10.71 13.94 10.60
C ILE A 146 -10.71 13.09 11.88
N GLU A 147 -10.50 11.78 11.75
CA GLU A 147 -10.49 10.85 12.89
C GLU A 147 -9.39 11.20 13.91
N LEU A 148 -8.18 11.54 13.45
CA LEU A 148 -7.04 11.82 14.34
C LEU A 148 -7.12 13.21 14.99
N VAL A 149 -7.61 14.23 14.28
CA VAL A 149 -7.56 15.64 14.71
C VAL A 149 -8.89 16.09 15.28
N ASP A 150 -9.98 15.93 14.53
CA ASP A 150 -11.31 16.44 14.90
C ASP A 150 -11.99 15.51 15.92
N GLU A 151 -11.91 14.20 15.70
CA GLU A 151 -12.49 13.19 16.60
C GLU A 151 -11.54 12.77 17.73
N GLN A 152 -10.28 13.24 17.71
CA GLN A 152 -9.24 12.95 18.69
C GLN A 152 -8.96 11.46 18.95
N LYS A 153 -9.24 10.59 17.96
CA LYS A 153 -8.94 9.16 18.05
C LYS A 153 -7.43 8.93 18.11
N LYS A 154 -7.02 7.83 18.75
CA LYS A 154 -5.68 7.28 18.58
C LYS A 154 -5.60 6.58 17.23
N LEU A 155 -4.39 6.45 16.68
CA LEU A 155 -4.19 5.76 15.40
C LEU A 155 -4.78 4.35 15.37
N VAL A 156 -4.77 3.63 16.50
CA VAL A 156 -5.33 2.27 16.60
C VAL A 156 -6.86 2.24 16.58
N GLU A 157 -7.50 3.37 16.89
CA GLU A 157 -8.96 3.51 16.95
C GLU A 157 -9.53 4.03 15.62
N THR A 158 -8.68 4.50 14.69
CA THR A 158 -9.09 4.99 13.37
C THR A 158 -9.54 3.84 12.47
N SER A 159 -10.27 4.17 11.40
CA SER A 159 -10.71 3.18 10.41
C SER A 159 -9.52 2.42 9.82
N VAL A 160 -8.42 3.12 9.50
CA VAL A 160 -7.18 2.52 8.98
C VAL A 160 -6.49 1.67 10.06
N GLY A 161 -6.51 2.11 11.32
CA GLY A 161 -5.91 1.36 12.43
C GLY A 161 -6.58 0.01 12.65
N GLN A 162 -7.91 0.00 12.64
CA GLN A 162 -8.71 -1.22 12.76
C GLN A 162 -8.52 -2.15 11.57
N GLU A 163 -8.42 -1.60 10.36
CA GLU A 163 -8.11 -2.35 9.14
C GLU A 163 -6.76 -3.05 9.24
N LEU A 164 -5.71 -2.32 9.63
CA LEU A 164 -4.36 -2.86 9.84
C LEU A 164 -4.34 -3.96 10.92
N GLU A 165 -5.08 -3.79 12.01
CA GLU A 165 -5.17 -4.79 13.07
C GLU A 165 -5.87 -6.06 12.60
N ARG A 166 -6.94 -5.92 11.80
CA ARG A 166 -7.62 -7.06 11.19
C ARG A 166 -6.70 -7.81 10.23
N GLU A 167 -6.04 -7.09 9.32
CA GLU A 167 -5.10 -7.66 8.36
C GLU A 167 -3.96 -8.42 9.07
N LEU A 168 -3.37 -7.81 10.10
CA LEU A 168 -2.34 -8.42 10.92
C LEU A 168 -2.83 -9.71 11.58
N SER A 169 -4.04 -9.68 12.13
CA SER A 169 -4.65 -10.83 12.80
C SER A 169 -4.91 -11.98 11.83
N GLU A 170 -5.38 -11.69 10.62
CA GLU A 170 -5.60 -12.66 9.56
C GLU A 170 -4.29 -13.28 9.07
N GLN A 171 -3.25 -12.48 8.84
CA GLN A 171 -1.90 -12.96 8.48
C GLN A 171 -1.35 -13.90 9.56
N LEU A 172 -1.46 -13.50 10.83
CA LEU A 172 -1.03 -14.33 11.96
C LEU A 172 -1.83 -15.63 12.07
N ALA A 173 -3.13 -15.60 11.78
CA ALA A 173 -3.98 -16.79 11.79
C ALA A 173 -3.61 -17.75 10.65
N LYS A 174 -3.44 -17.24 9.42
CA LYS A 174 -3.04 -18.03 8.25
C LYS A 174 -1.71 -18.74 8.49
N HIS A 175 -0.70 -18.01 8.94
CA HIS A 175 0.61 -18.59 9.27
C HIS A 175 0.57 -19.61 10.41
N ARG A 176 -0.31 -19.42 11.41
CA ARG A 176 -0.53 -20.43 12.46
C ARG A 176 -1.11 -21.72 11.90
N VAL A 177 -2.05 -21.64 10.97
CA VAL A 177 -2.64 -22.80 10.29
C VAL A 177 -1.60 -23.52 9.46
N GLU A 178 -0.84 -22.80 8.62
CA GLU A 178 0.27 -23.34 7.81
C GLU A 178 1.31 -24.04 8.68
N SER A 179 1.78 -23.38 9.74
CA SER A 179 2.72 -23.97 10.71
C SER A 179 2.16 -25.24 11.37
N SER A 180 0.85 -25.27 11.67
CA SER A 180 0.22 -26.47 12.21
C SER A 180 0.06 -27.59 11.18
N GLY A 181 -0.11 -27.26 9.91
CA GLY A 181 -0.17 -28.20 8.79
C GLY A 181 1.17 -28.90 8.62
N LEU A 182 2.25 -28.13 8.44
CA LEU A 182 3.62 -28.64 8.35
C LEU A 182 3.97 -29.54 9.54
N ARG A 183 3.63 -29.14 10.77
CA ARG A 183 3.86 -29.98 11.97
C ARG A 183 3.14 -31.33 11.93
N LYS A 184 1.97 -31.42 11.28
CA LYS A 184 1.25 -32.69 11.12
C LYS A 184 1.90 -33.55 10.05
N GLU A 185 2.31 -32.96 8.93
CA GLU A 185 3.01 -33.64 7.84
C GLU A 185 4.36 -34.19 8.31
N MET A 186 5.13 -33.41 9.08
CA MET A 186 6.36 -33.88 9.72
C MET A 186 6.13 -35.10 10.62
N LYS A 187 5.05 -35.10 11.42
CA LYS A 187 4.69 -36.26 12.25
C LYS A 187 4.31 -37.48 11.42
N GLN A 188 3.75 -37.28 10.23
CA GLN A 188 3.41 -38.35 9.32
C GLN A 188 4.65 -38.90 8.61
N ALA A 189 5.55 -38.05 8.12
CA ALA A 189 6.85 -38.45 7.58
C ALA A 189 7.67 -39.25 8.60
N PHE A 190 7.65 -38.82 9.88
CA PHE A 190 8.27 -39.56 10.99
C PHE A 190 7.71 -40.98 11.15
N ARG A 191 6.40 -41.17 10.93
CA ARG A 191 5.77 -42.52 10.97
C ARG A 191 6.10 -43.36 9.74
N GLN A 192 6.42 -42.73 8.61
CA GLN A 192 6.70 -43.39 7.34
C GLN A 192 8.20 -43.68 7.12
N GLN A 193 9.09 -43.27 8.05
CA GLN A 193 10.55 -43.40 7.94
C GLN A 193 11.13 -42.74 6.67
N ASP A 194 10.48 -41.69 6.20
CA ASP A 194 10.95 -40.91 5.06
C ASP A 194 11.85 -39.77 5.55
N ASP A 195 13.15 -40.05 5.62
CA ASP A 195 14.15 -39.11 6.12
C ASP A 195 14.39 -37.92 5.16
N GLU A 196 14.18 -38.10 3.85
CA GLU A 196 14.36 -37.05 2.85
C GLU A 196 13.24 -36.01 2.95
N THR A 197 11.98 -36.47 2.92
CA THR A 197 10.81 -35.61 3.15
C THR A 197 10.86 -34.95 4.53
N ARG A 198 11.43 -35.62 5.55
CA ARG A 198 11.60 -35.03 6.89
C ARG A 198 12.54 -33.83 6.87
N LEU A 199 13.71 -33.96 6.23
CA LEU A 199 14.71 -32.89 6.14
C LEU A 199 14.14 -31.67 5.40
N GLU A 200 13.41 -31.89 4.30
CA GLU A 200 12.75 -30.81 3.56
C GLU A 200 11.72 -30.06 4.43
N LEU A 201 10.84 -30.80 5.12
CA LEU A 201 9.83 -30.20 6.00
C LEU A 201 10.44 -29.48 7.23
N GLU A 202 11.56 -29.97 7.77
CA GLU A 202 12.30 -29.29 8.85
C GLU A 202 12.86 -27.93 8.38
N MET A 203 13.48 -27.90 7.20
CA MET A 203 13.99 -26.68 6.60
C MET A 203 12.88 -25.67 6.30
N GLU A 204 11.75 -26.13 5.76
CA GLU A 204 10.60 -25.28 5.47
C GLU A 204 9.97 -24.72 6.75
N SER A 205 9.79 -25.56 7.78
CA SER A 205 9.27 -25.15 9.10
C SER A 205 10.17 -24.11 9.78
N HIS A 206 11.49 -24.27 9.69
CA HIS A 206 12.44 -23.29 10.23
C HIS A 206 12.36 -21.95 9.50
N LYS A 207 12.37 -21.96 8.16
CA LYS A 207 12.22 -20.73 7.35
C LYS A 207 10.92 -20.01 7.67
N LEU A 208 9.81 -20.74 7.75
CA LEU A 208 8.50 -20.16 8.05
C LEU A 208 8.46 -19.55 9.46
N GLN A 209 9.12 -20.17 10.45
CA GLN A 209 9.24 -19.61 11.80
C GLN A 209 10.10 -18.35 11.85
N GLU A 210 11.20 -18.30 11.09
CA GLU A 210 12.04 -17.11 10.98
C GLU A 210 11.29 -15.95 10.28
N GLU A 211 10.58 -16.23 9.19
CA GLU A 211 9.73 -15.24 8.52
C GLU A 211 8.62 -14.72 9.44
N MET A 212 7.95 -15.61 10.18
CA MET A 212 6.97 -15.22 11.20
C MET A 212 7.59 -14.34 12.30
N GLY A 213 8.78 -14.69 12.76
CA GLY A 213 9.53 -13.91 13.75
C GLY A 213 9.84 -12.52 13.21
N ARG A 214 10.27 -12.42 11.95
CA ARG A 214 10.59 -11.17 11.27
C ARG A 214 9.36 -10.30 11.05
N LEU A 215 8.25 -10.86 10.55
CA LEU A 215 6.99 -10.14 10.35
C LEU A 215 6.45 -9.60 11.67
N ARG A 216 6.40 -10.44 12.72
CA ARG A 216 6.01 -10.00 14.06
C ARG A 216 6.90 -8.89 14.59
N LEU A 217 8.22 -8.99 14.43
CA LEU A 217 9.14 -7.95 14.89
C LEU A 217 8.92 -6.64 14.12
N THR A 218 8.88 -6.69 12.79
CA THR A 218 8.72 -5.51 11.94
C THR A 218 7.39 -4.82 12.17
N GLN A 219 6.28 -5.57 12.25
CA GLN A 219 4.95 -5.01 12.49
C GLN A 219 4.78 -4.52 13.94
N THR A 220 5.32 -5.25 14.93
CA THR A 220 5.31 -4.79 16.33
C THR A 220 6.18 -3.56 16.53
N LEU A 221 7.36 -3.48 15.90
CA LEU A 221 8.22 -2.30 15.96
C LEU A 221 7.59 -1.11 15.24
N HIS A 222 6.92 -1.34 14.12
CA HIS A 222 6.16 -0.29 13.41
C HIS A 222 5.01 0.25 14.26
N PHE A 223 4.28 -0.63 14.95
CA PHE A 223 3.18 -0.28 15.83
C PHE A 223 3.65 0.40 17.14
N VAL A 224 4.70 -0.14 17.78
CA VAL A 224 5.27 0.38 19.03
C VAL A 224 5.97 1.73 18.81
N ARG A 225 6.72 1.92 17.72
CA ARG A 225 7.32 3.22 17.38
C ARG A 225 6.25 4.31 17.22
N LYS A 226 5.12 3.97 16.61
CA LYS A 226 3.97 4.89 16.46
C LYS A 226 3.22 5.16 17.76
N LEU A 227 3.14 4.20 18.68
CA LEU A 227 2.61 4.42 20.04
C LEU A 227 3.54 5.31 20.89
N SER A 228 4.86 5.24 20.70
CA SER A 228 5.83 6.04 21.47
C SER A 228 5.93 7.51 21.05
N ALA A 229 5.36 7.91 19.91
CA ALA A 229 5.37 9.30 19.43
C ALA A 229 4.35 10.22 20.15
N ARG A 230 3.56 9.72 21.11
CA ARG A 230 2.65 10.51 21.96
C ARG A 230 3.09 10.52 23.44
N ARG A 231 4.34 10.86 23.71
CA ARG A 231 4.73 11.42 25.02
C ARG A 231 5.30 12.82 24.85
#